data_AF-A0A062G453-F1
#
_entry.id   AF-A0A062G453-F1
#
_cell.length_a   1.000
_cell.length_b   1.000
_cell.length_c   1.000
_cell.angle_alpha   90.00
_cell.angle_beta   90.00
_cell.angle_gamma   90.00
#
_symmetry.space_group_name_H-M   'P 1'
#
loop_
_entity.id
_entity.type
_entity.pdbx_description
1 polymer ?
#
loop_
_entity_poly.entity_id
_entity_poly.type
_entity_poly.pdbx_seq_one_letter_code
_entity_poly.pdbx_strand_id
1 'polypeptide(L)'
;PDHAVTVDPVLAKQVEVIRGPSTLLFGAGTVGGLVNVIDNKIPTQMPENGYEGQVGLRYNTGSDEKLASVGVTVGLGSQVALRVEGLTRDANNYIAPNYIHEGEKERRVDNTFAQGDSVNVGFVNINISTKVPSRGFSE
;
A
#
# COMPACT_ATOMS: atom_id res chain seq x y z
N PRO A 1 -13.86 13.73 3.32
CA PRO A 1 -12.95 13.35 4.43
C PRO A 1 -11.77 14.32 4.56
N ASP A 2 -11.79 15.14 5.60
CA ASP A 2 -10.75 16.12 5.97
C ASP A 2 -9.55 15.50 6.71
N HIS A 3 -9.67 14.24 7.12
CA HIS A 3 -8.64 13.50 7.86
C HIS A 3 -8.44 12.08 7.32
N ALA A 4 -8.33 11.94 6.00
CA ALA A 4 -8.03 10.65 5.38
C ALA A 4 -6.64 10.16 5.79
N VAL A 5 -6.54 8.89 6.19
CA VAL A 5 -5.25 8.24 6.47
C VAL A 5 -4.45 8.20 5.17
N THR A 6 -3.24 8.76 5.17
CA THR A 6 -2.38 8.95 3.99
C THR A 6 -1.81 7.66 3.40
N VAL A 7 -2.17 6.49 3.95
CA VAL A 7 -1.63 5.19 3.55
C VAL A 7 -2.71 4.39 2.85
N ASP A 8 -2.48 4.09 1.56
CA ASP A 8 -3.39 3.26 0.77
C ASP A 8 -2.93 1.79 0.79
N PRO A 9 -3.72 0.88 1.38
CA PRO A 9 -3.37 -0.54 1.44
C PRO A 9 -3.41 -1.22 0.07
N VAL A 10 -4.03 -0.64 -0.95
CA VAL A 10 -4.10 -1.25 -2.29
C VAL A 10 -2.73 -1.29 -2.96
N LEU A 11 -1.86 -0.31 -2.67
CA LEU A 11 -0.46 -0.31 -3.13
C LEU A 11 0.49 -0.99 -2.13
N ALA A 12 -0.01 -1.39 -0.95
CA ALA A 12 0.81 -2.07 0.04
C ALA A 12 1.18 -3.48 -0.42
N LYS A 13 2.40 -3.89 -0.08
CA LYS A 13 2.84 -5.28 -0.21
C LYS A 13 2.26 -6.13 0.91
N GLN A 14 2.21 -5.58 2.13
CA GLN A 14 1.80 -6.32 3.31
C GLN A 14 1.26 -5.36 4.39
N VAL A 15 0.27 -5.83 5.15
CA VAL A 15 -0.25 -5.13 6.33
C VAL A 15 -0.10 -6.05 7.53
N GLU A 16 0.55 -5.58 8.59
CA GLU A 16 0.84 -6.35 9.80
C GLU A 16 0.13 -5.73 11.00
N VAL A 17 -0.48 -6.57 11.83
CA VAL A 17 -1.13 -6.14 13.08
C VAL A 17 -0.32 -6.67 14.26
N ILE A 18 0.48 -5.79 14.88
CA ILE A 18 1.35 -6.12 16.00
C ILE A 18 0.61 -5.82 17.30
N ARG A 19 0.53 -6.81 18.19
CA ARG A 19 -0.13 -6.70 19.50
C ARG A 19 0.83 -7.11 20.61
N GLY A 20 0.71 -6.47 21.77
CA GLY A 20 1.48 -6.82 22.97
C GLY A 20 2.83 -6.11 23.11
N PRO A 21 3.77 -6.66 23.90
CA PRO A 21 5.00 -5.97 24.32
C PRO A 21 5.92 -5.55 23.16
N SER A 22 5.87 -6.24 22.02
CA SER A 22 6.66 -5.92 20.82
C SER A 22 6.35 -4.55 20.21
N THR A 23 5.23 -3.94 20.57
CA THR A 23 4.85 -2.61 20.10
C THR A 23 5.74 -1.49 20.68
N LEU A 24 6.42 -1.72 21.81
CA LEU A 24 7.32 -0.73 22.44
C LEU A 24 8.51 -0.35 21.54
N LEU A 25 8.89 -1.21 20.59
CA LEU A 25 9.94 -0.92 19.61
C LEU A 25 9.56 0.25 18.67
N PHE A 26 8.28 0.62 18.61
CA PHE A 26 7.75 1.62 17.69
C PHE A 26 7.28 2.91 18.38
N GLY A 27 7.36 3.01 19.71
CA GLY A 27 7.11 4.24 20.47
C GLY A 27 6.17 4.09 21.67
N ALA A 28 6.25 5.05 22.61
CA ALA A 28 5.36 5.11 23.76
C ALA A 28 3.96 5.56 23.34
N GLY A 29 2.94 4.72 23.53
CA GLY A 29 1.54 5.03 23.18
C GLY A 29 0.79 3.92 22.43
N THR A 30 1.47 2.84 22.04
CA THR A 30 0.91 1.70 21.28
C THR A 30 0.12 0.70 22.15
N VAL A 31 -0.48 1.16 23.25
CA VAL A 31 -1.13 0.30 24.26
C VAL A 31 -2.23 -0.59 23.65
N GLY A 32 -2.87 -0.16 22.56
CA GLY A 32 -3.87 -0.91 21.81
C GLY A 32 -3.35 -1.81 20.68
N GLY A 33 -2.05 -1.77 20.36
CA GLY A 33 -1.48 -2.42 19.17
C GLY A 33 -1.00 -1.43 18.10
N LEU A 34 -0.30 -1.92 17.09
CA LEU A 34 0.21 -1.16 15.95
C LEU A 34 -0.21 -1.84 14.64
N VAL A 35 -0.64 -1.06 13.66
CA VAL A 35 -0.83 -1.50 12.28
C VAL A 35 0.33 -0.98 11.46
N ASN A 36 1.17 -1.87 10.97
CA ASN A 36 2.27 -1.55 10.07
C ASN A 36 1.84 -1.82 8.64
N VAL A 37 2.07 -0.88 7.73
CA VAL A 37 1.80 -1.05 6.31
C VAL A 37 3.13 -1.01 5.58
N ILE A 38 3.53 -2.15 5.04
CA ILE A 38 4.75 -2.31 4.26
C ILE A 38 4.37 -2.11 2.80
N ASP A 39 4.92 -1.07 2.18
CA ASP A 39 4.79 -0.81 0.76
C ASP A 39 6.06 -1.24 0.00
N ASN A 40 6.02 -1.08 -1.33
CA ASN A 40 7.16 -1.33 -2.19
C ASN A 40 7.83 -0.04 -2.68
N LYS A 41 7.55 1.13 -2.07
CA LYS A 41 8.04 2.44 -2.56
C LYS A 41 9.55 2.44 -2.71
N ILE A 42 10.26 1.76 -1.81
CA ILE A 42 11.68 1.44 -1.94
C ILE A 42 11.80 -0.05 -2.30
N PRO A 43 12.21 -0.41 -3.53
CA PRO A 43 12.44 -1.81 -3.89
C PRO A 43 13.51 -2.44 -2.98
N THR A 44 13.31 -3.69 -2.55
CA THR A 44 14.28 -4.41 -1.72
C THR A 44 15.11 -5.43 -2.50
N GLN A 45 14.70 -5.74 -3.73
CA GLN A 45 15.35 -6.71 -4.63
C GLN A 45 15.28 -6.20 -6.07
N MET A 46 16.23 -6.64 -6.91
CA MET A 46 16.20 -6.37 -8.35
C MET A 46 15.08 -7.20 -9.00
N PRO A 47 14.31 -6.64 -9.95
CA PRO A 47 13.35 -7.42 -10.71
C PRO A 47 14.07 -8.52 -11.51
N GLU A 48 13.60 -9.76 -11.45
CA GLU A 48 14.27 -10.92 -12.05
C GLU A 48 14.49 -10.76 -13.56
N ASN A 49 13.51 -10.18 -14.26
CA ASN A 49 13.56 -9.93 -15.71
C ASN A 49 13.95 -8.48 -16.05
N GLY A 50 14.48 -7.72 -15.08
CA GLY A 50 14.80 -6.30 -15.24
C GLY A 50 13.60 -5.35 -15.11
N TYR A 51 12.38 -5.87 -15.05
CA TYR A 51 11.17 -5.10 -14.71
C TYR A 51 10.16 -5.96 -13.96
N GLU A 52 9.29 -5.31 -13.19
CA GLU A 52 8.15 -5.89 -12.48
C GLU A 52 7.01 -4.87 -12.47
N GLY A 53 5.77 -5.33 -12.48
CA GLY A 53 4.63 -4.42 -12.41
C GLY A 53 3.40 -5.06 -11.79
N GLN A 54 2.53 -4.20 -11.27
CA GLN A 54 1.23 -4.53 -10.71
C GLN A 54 0.18 -3.57 -11.25
N VAL A 55 -1.01 -4.10 -11.52
CA VAL A 55 -2.19 -3.31 -11.89
C VAL A 55 -3.38 -3.84 -11.10
N GLY A 56 -4.25 -2.94 -10.66
CA GLY A 56 -5.42 -3.27 -9.87
C GLY A 56 -6.60 -2.41 -10.29
N LEU A 57 -7.77 -3.04 -10.35
CA LEU A 57 -9.05 -2.38 -10.56
C LEU A 57 -10.05 -2.93 -9.55
N ARG A 58 -10.85 -2.06 -8.95
CA ARG A 58 -11.90 -2.45 -8.00
C ARG A 58 -13.16 -1.64 -8.25
N TYR A 59 -14.32 -2.30 -8.11
CA TYR A 59 -15.62 -1.67 -8.06
C TYR A 59 -16.37 -2.09 -6.79
N ASN A 60 -16.96 -1.14 -6.06
CA ASN A 60 -17.77 -1.42 -4.88
C ASN A 60 -19.18 -0.87 -5.04
N THR A 61 -20.19 -1.73 -4.92
CA THR A 61 -21.61 -1.35 -5.03
C THR A 61 -22.16 -0.63 -3.81
N GLY A 62 -21.50 -0.72 -2.65
CA GLY A 62 -21.90 -0.04 -1.43
C GLY A 62 -21.71 1.48 -1.48
N SER A 63 -20.85 1.98 -2.35
CA SER A 63 -20.56 3.42 -2.52
C SER A 63 -20.39 3.82 -3.99
N ASP A 64 -20.75 2.92 -4.92
CA ASP A 64 -20.46 3.04 -6.35
C ASP A 64 -18.98 3.40 -6.62
N GLU A 65 -18.08 2.89 -5.79
CA GLU A 65 -16.66 3.22 -5.83
C GLU A 65 -16.00 2.61 -7.05
N LYS A 66 -15.14 3.40 -7.70
CA LYS A 66 -14.18 2.96 -8.69
C LYS A 66 -12.78 3.26 -8.16
N LEU A 67 -11.93 2.24 -8.17
CA LEU A 67 -10.53 2.38 -7.80
C LEU A 67 -9.66 1.75 -8.87
N ALA A 68 -8.60 2.46 -9.25
CA ALA A 68 -7.57 1.96 -10.14
C ALA A 68 -6.18 2.22 -9.55
N SER A 69 -5.29 1.25 -9.69
CA SER A 69 -3.92 1.33 -9.20
C SER A 69 -2.93 0.73 -10.19
N VAL A 70 -1.75 1.32 -10.27
CA VAL A 70 -0.65 0.82 -11.09
C VAL A 70 0.66 1.02 -10.34
N GLY A 71 1.58 0.07 -10.48
CA GLY A 71 2.94 0.18 -9.98
C GLY A 71 3.90 -0.52 -10.92
N VAL A 72 5.03 0.10 -11.20
CA VAL A 72 6.06 -0.44 -12.09
C VAL A 72 7.42 -0.22 -11.44
N THR A 73 8.22 -1.28 -11.38
CA THR A 73 9.62 -1.25 -10.96
C THR A 73 10.50 -1.64 -12.14
N VAL A 74 11.55 -0.88 -12.42
CA VAL A 74 12.54 -1.16 -13.46
C VAL A 74 13.94 -1.19 -12.87
N GLY A 75 14.72 -2.18 -13.27
CA GLY A 75 16.14 -2.28 -13.00
C GLY A 75 16.94 -1.43 -13.99
N LEU A 76 17.74 -0.51 -13.49
CA LEU A 76 18.71 0.28 -14.24
C LEU A 76 20.10 -0.33 -14.01
N GLY A 77 20.50 -1.23 -14.91
CA GLY A 77 21.73 -2.00 -14.76
C GLY A 77 21.63 -3.11 -13.70
N SER A 78 22.73 -3.42 -13.02
CA SER A 78 22.82 -4.53 -12.07
C SER A 78 22.53 -4.14 -10.61
N GLN A 79 22.41 -2.85 -10.31
CA GLN A 79 22.42 -2.35 -8.93
C GLN A 79 21.36 -1.29 -8.66
N VAL A 80 20.79 -0.61 -9.64
CA VAL A 80 19.80 0.44 -9.38
C VAL A 80 18.42 -0.07 -9.75
N ALA A 81 17.43 0.19 -8.89
CA ALA A 81 16.03 -0.01 -9.22
C ALA A 81 15.25 1.28 -9.00
N LEU A 82 14.36 1.58 -9.95
CA LEU A 82 13.43 2.71 -9.92
C LEU A 82 12.01 2.16 -9.85
N ARG A 83 11.17 2.71 -8.98
CA ARG A 83 9.75 2.41 -8.92
C ARG A 83 8.90 3.66 -9.09
N VAL A 84 7.83 3.53 -9.85
CA VAL A 84 6.76 4.51 -9.96
C VAL A 84 5.45 3.81 -9.67
N GLU A 85 4.60 4.42 -8.86
CA GLU A 85 3.26 3.92 -8.57
C GLU A 85 2.25 5.06 -8.51
N GLY A 86 1.01 4.72 -8.83
CA GLY A 86 -0.10 5.64 -8.82
C GLY A 86 -1.40 4.93 -8.48
N LEU A 87 -2.31 5.67 -7.88
CA LEU A 87 -3.65 5.21 -7.53
C LEU A 87 -4.64 6.36 -7.65
N THR A 88 -5.82 6.04 -8.18
CA THR A 88 -6.96 6.94 -8.24
C THR A 88 -8.18 6.24 -7.67
N ARG A 89 -8.97 6.98 -6.90
CA ARG A 89 -10.19 6.49 -6.27
C ARG A 89 -11.27 7.56 -6.34
N ASP A 90 -12.45 7.11 -6.74
CA ASP A 90 -13.68 7.91 -6.71
C ASP A 90 -14.80 7.07 -6.09
N ALA A 91 -15.35 7.52 -4.96
CA ALA A 91 -16.44 6.87 -4.24
C ALA A 91 -17.50 7.89 -3.82
N ASN A 92 -18.77 7.56 -4.07
CA ASN A 92 -19.91 8.33 -3.57
C ASN A 92 -20.16 8.02 -2.08
N ASN A 93 -21.15 8.73 -1.51
CA ASN A 93 -21.65 8.43 -0.16
C ASN A 93 -22.09 6.97 -0.03
N TYR A 94 -21.74 6.36 1.10
CA TYR A 94 -22.01 4.97 1.43
C TYR A 94 -23.51 4.70 1.55
N ILE A 95 -23.96 3.57 0.99
CA ILE A 95 -25.35 3.12 1.01
C ILE A 95 -25.59 2.33 2.30
N ALA A 96 -26.48 2.84 3.14
CA ALA A 96 -26.87 2.22 4.39
C ALA A 96 -28.37 1.89 4.39
N PRO A 97 -28.78 0.64 4.72
CA PRO A 97 -30.18 0.32 4.86
C PRO A 97 -30.77 1.01 6.10
N ASN A 98 -31.93 1.65 5.94
CA ASN A 98 -32.67 2.31 7.02
C ASN A 98 -31.92 3.46 7.71
N TYR A 99 -31.07 4.19 6.97
CA TYR A 99 -30.47 5.42 7.48
C TYR A 99 -31.54 6.53 7.58
N ILE A 100 -31.56 7.22 8.71
CA ILE A 100 -32.48 8.35 8.98
C ILE A 100 -31.61 9.56 9.32
N HIS A 101 -31.77 10.63 8.55
CA HIS A 101 -31.11 11.92 8.76
C HIS A 101 -32.21 12.97 8.92
N GLU A 102 -32.16 13.74 10.01
CA GLU A 102 -33.16 14.78 10.32
C GLU A 102 -34.64 14.32 10.27
N GLY A 103 -34.91 13.03 10.52
CA GLY A 103 -36.24 12.45 10.50
C GLY A 103 -36.70 11.96 9.12
N GLU A 104 -35.91 12.18 8.07
CA GLU A 104 -36.15 11.64 6.73
C GLU A 104 -35.33 10.39 6.47
N LYS A 105 -35.90 9.45 5.70
CA LYS A 105 -35.22 8.22 5.32
C LYS A 105 -34.34 8.48 4.11
N GLU A 106 -33.04 8.42 4.30
CA GLU A 106 -32.06 8.57 3.24
C GLU A 106 -31.41 7.23 2.87
N ARG A 107 -31.06 7.08 1.60
CA ARG A 107 -30.41 5.87 1.10
C ARG A 107 -28.90 5.89 1.31
N ARG A 108 -28.30 7.08 1.40
CA ARG A 108 -26.86 7.28 1.51
C ARG A 108 -26.53 8.10 2.75
N VAL A 109 -25.38 7.83 3.35
CA VAL A 109 -24.90 8.55 4.53
C VAL A 109 -24.09 9.75 4.06
N ASP A 110 -24.55 10.94 4.38
CA ASP A 110 -23.89 12.17 3.95
C ASP A 110 -22.46 12.31 4.49
N ASN A 111 -21.63 13.00 3.70
CA ASN A 111 -20.21 13.23 3.97
C ASN A 111 -19.33 11.97 4.10
N THR A 112 -19.80 10.81 3.63
CA THR A 112 -19.02 9.56 3.60
C THR A 112 -18.35 9.27 2.25
N PHE A 113 -18.47 10.17 1.27
CA PHE A 113 -17.75 10.09 0.01
C PHE A 113 -16.24 10.04 0.21
N ALA A 114 -15.54 9.47 -0.76
CA ALA A 114 -14.12 9.25 -0.64
C ALA A 114 -13.43 9.36 -2.00
N GLN A 115 -12.73 10.46 -2.22
CA GLN A 115 -12.00 10.75 -3.46
C GLN A 115 -10.53 10.96 -3.15
N GLY A 116 -9.64 10.48 -4.01
CA GLY A 116 -8.22 10.68 -3.82
C GLY A 116 -7.37 10.14 -4.95
N ASP A 117 -6.31 10.87 -5.24
CA ASP A 117 -5.26 10.48 -6.16
C ASP A 117 -3.91 10.50 -5.44
N SER A 118 -3.07 9.52 -5.72
CA SER A 118 -1.71 9.46 -5.18
C SER A 118 -0.73 9.03 -6.25
N VAL A 119 0.47 9.58 -6.18
CA VAL A 119 1.60 9.21 -7.04
C VAL A 119 2.83 9.15 -6.14
N ASN A 120 3.59 8.05 -6.24
CA ASN A 120 4.85 7.89 -5.53
C ASN A 120 5.96 7.49 -6.51
N VAL A 121 7.16 8.00 -6.23
CA VAL A 121 8.38 7.64 -6.97
C VAL A 121 9.44 7.29 -5.94
N GLY A 122 10.13 6.17 -6.15
CA GLY A 122 11.21 5.74 -5.27
C GLY A 122 12.34 5.09 -6.04
N PHE A 123 13.53 5.11 -5.46
CA PHE A 123 14.71 4.50 -6.06
C PHE A 123 15.57 3.86 -4.97
N VAL A 124 16.37 2.88 -5.36
CA VAL A 124 17.31 2.18 -4.47
C VAL A 124 18.58 1.78 -5.22
N ASN A 125 19.70 1.72 -4.51
CA ASN A 125 20.93 1.08 -4.97
C ASN A 125 21.18 -0.20 -4.16
N ILE A 126 21.06 -1.34 -4.82
CA ILE A 126 21.22 -2.69 -4.32
C ILE A 126 22.64 -3.16 -4.64
N ASN A 127 23.50 -3.14 -3.63
CA ASN A 127 24.85 -3.71 -3.73
C ASN A 127 24.77 -5.22 -3.48
N ILE A 128 24.70 -6.02 -4.54
CA ILE A 128 24.79 -7.48 -4.44
C ILE A 128 26.26 -7.85 -4.18
N SER A 129 26.65 -7.99 -2.92
CA SER A 129 27.94 -8.57 -2.52
C SER A 129 27.71 -9.86 -1.73
N THR A 130 27.30 -10.92 -2.42
CA THR A 130 27.35 -12.29 -1.90
C THR A 130 28.21 -13.15 -2.81
N LYS A 131 29.53 -12.95 -2.72
CA LYS A 131 30.49 -13.96 -3.16
C LYS A 131 30.67 -14.95 -2.01
N VAL A 132 29.84 -15.99 -1.95
CA VAL A 132 30.12 -17.14 -1.09
C VAL A 132 31.34 -17.84 -1.70
N PRO A 133 32.49 -17.92 -1.02
CA PRO A 133 33.62 -18.68 -1.54
C PRO A 133 33.26 -20.17 -1.46
N SER A 134 33.16 -20.84 -2.60
CA SER A 134 33.16 -22.30 -2.67
C SER A 134 34.52 -22.78 -2.15
N ARG A 135 34.60 -23.16 -0.88
CA ARG A 135 35.69 -23.99 -0.38
C ARG A 135 35.56 -25.37 -1.03
N GLY A 136 36.28 -25.58 -2.12
CA GLY A 136 36.60 -26.91 -2.60
C GLY A 136 37.48 -27.58 -1.56
N PHE A 137 36.96 -28.62 -0.92
CA PHE A 137 37.75 -29.58 -0.17
C PHE A 137 38.02 -30.73 -1.14
N SER A 138 39.23 -30.80 -1.68
CA SER A 138 39.72 -32.01 -2.34
C SER A 138 40.43 -32.85 -1.29
N GLU A 139 39.90 -34.03 -1.01
CA GLU A 139 40.69 -35.17 -0.47
C GLU A 139 41.47 -35.84 -1.62
#